data_AF-A0AB34D857-F1
#
_entry.id   AF-A0AB34D857-F1
#
_cell.length_a   1.000
_cell.length_b   1.000
_cell.length_c   1.000
_cell.angle_alpha   90.00
_cell.angle_beta   90.00
_cell.angle_gamma   90.00
#
_symmetry.space_group_name_H-M   'P 1'
#
loop_
_entity.id
_entity.type
_entity.pdbx_description
1 polymer ?
#
loop_
_entity_poly.entity_id
_entity_poly.type
_entity_poly.pdbx_seq_one_letter_code
_entity_poly.pdbx_strand_id
1 'polypeptide(L)'
;MKVDFRFSPEGDLELGSPSYNDYDELLYIDSVGNISTDSSEGLLIRDIPLQVSYLSEKQVILNRLRTDNPDWFIHREIGADLSELIGLPNTRETGDLGKSLIEKSLTGDKFLLPGDLNVRPVPVNSSEILFYITVRRKIADLVIPVLFNLEHGLLSEYEVNS
;
A
#
# COMPACT_ATOMS: atom_id res chain seq x y z
N MET A 1 15.22 -18.29 2.18
CA MET A 1 14.12 -19.21 1.81
C MET A 1 14.02 -19.20 0.29
N LYS A 2 14.08 -20.37 -0.35
CA LYS A 2 13.94 -20.46 -1.82
C LYS A 2 12.44 -20.35 -2.12
N VAL A 3 12.03 -19.29 -2.82
CA VAL A 3 10.62 -19.13 -3.23
C VAL A 3 10.35 -20.20 -4.29
N ASP A 4 9.48 -21.15 -3.98
CA ASP A 4 9.10 -22.22 -4.89
C ASP A 4 7.79 -21.84 -5.57
N PHE A 5 7.88 -21.37 -6.81
CA PHE A 5 6.73 -20.97 -7.61
C PHE A 5 6.07 -22.21 -8.20
N ARG A 6 4.79 -22.42 -7.89
CA ARG A 6 4.03 -23.54 -8.44
C ARG A 6 3.42 -23.18 -9.78
N PHE A 7 3.35 -24.16 -10.67
CA PHE A 7 2.64 -24.07 -11.94
C PHE A 7 1.46 -25.04 -11.93
N SER A 8 0.35 -24.63 -12.51
CA SER A 8 -0.82 -25.46 -12.71
C SER A 8 -0.50 -26.62 -13.66
N PRO A 9 -1.36 -27.67 -13.73
CA PRO A 9 -1.23 -28.73 -14.73
C PRO A 9 -1.20 -28.24 -16.18
N GLU A 10 -1.79 -27.08 -16.44
CA GLU A 10 -1.81 -26.38 -17.74
C GLU A 10 -0.54 -25.55 -18.00
N GLY A 11 0.34 -25.42 -17.00
CA GLY A 11 1.58 -24.66 -17.07
C GLY A 11 1.46 -23.19 -16.69
N ASP A 12 0.32 -22.78 -16.11
CA ASP A 12 0.11 -21.41 -15.64
C ASP A 12 0.72 -21.19 -14.25
N LEU A 13 1.29 -20.02 -13.99
CA LEU A 13 1.87 -19.70 -12.68
C LEU A 13 0.77 -19.56 -11.61
N GLU A 14 0.82 -20.37 -10.56
CA GLU A 14 -0.09 -20.32 -9.41
C GLU A 14 0.51 -19.47 -8.28
N LEU A 15 0.13 -18.20 -8.25
CA LEU A 15 0.59 -17.23 -7.24
C LEU A 15 -0.19 -17.32 -5.92
N GLY A 16 0.51 -17.16 -4.80
CA GLY A 16 -0.11 -17.17 -3.47
C GLY A 16 -0.36 -18.58 -2.94
N SER A 17 0.24 -19.59 -3.57
CA SER A 17 0.10 -21.00 -3.23
C SER A 17 0.69 -21.30 -1.85
N PRO A 18 0.05 -22.16 -1.05
CA PRO A 18 0.65 -22.65 0.19
C PRO A 18 1.97 -23.37 -0.07
N SER A 19 2.91 -23.26 0.87
CA SER A 19 4.15 -24.03 0.84
C SER A 19 3.95 -25.41 1.46
N TYR A 20 4.66 -26.39 0.92
CA TYR A 20 4.59 -27.79 1.35
C TYR A 20 5.99 -28.33 1.60
N ASN A 21 6.13 -29.35 2.45
CA ASN A 21 7.36 -30.13 2.58
C ASN A 21 7.49 -31.21 1.48
N ASP A 22 8.58 -31.98 1.51
CA ASP A 22 8.84 -33.09 0.58
C ASP A 22 7.80 -34.23 0.66
N TYR A 23 6.91 -34.20 1.65
CA TYR A 23 5.84 -35.17 1.88
C TYR A 23 4.44 -34.62 1.53
N ASP A 24 4.35 -33.48 0.83
CA ASP A 24 3.11 -32.79 0.48
C ASP A 24 2.26 -32.34 1.70
N GLU A 25 2.90 -32.07 2.84
CA GLU A 25 2.23 -31.50 4.02
C GLU A 25 2.39 -29.98 4.04
N LEU A 26 1.31 -29.26 4.39
CA LEU A 26 1.29 -27.80 4.48
C LEU A 26 2.25 -27.30 5.56
N LEU A 27 2.95 -26.20 5.28
CA LEU A 27 3.87 -25.56 6.20
C LEU A 27 3.25 -24.32 6.86
N TYR A 28 3.42 -24.20 8.17
CA TYR A 28 3.00 -23.09 9.00
C TYR A 28 4.22 -22.49 9.70
N ILE A 29 4.20 -21.18 9.95
CA ILE A 29 5.26 -20.47 10.68
C ILE A 29 4.69 -19.81 11.94
N ASP A 30 5.31 -20.06 13.08
CA ASP A 30 4.95 -19.45 14.36
C ASP A 30 5.49 -18.00 14.49
N SER A 31 5.13 -17.31 15.57
CA SER A 31 5.59 -15.93 15.84
C SER A 31 7.10 -15.80 16.09
N VAL A 32 7.81 -16.91 16.32
CA VAL A 32 9.25 -16.96 16.61
C VAL A 32 10.05 -17.42 15.38
N GLY A 33 9.37 -17.82 14.30
CA GLY A 33 9.95 -18.24 13.04
C GLY A 33 10.16 -19.74 12.90
N ASN A 34 9.62 -20.58 13.80
CA ASN A 34 9.69 -22.03 13.67
C ASN A 34 8.66 -22.50 12.64
N ILE A 35 9.07 -23.47 11.81
CA ILE A 35 8.22 -24.06 10.78
C ILE A 35 7.67 -25.39 11.29
N SER A 36 6.36 -25.56 11.17
CA SER A 36 5.62 -26.76 11.58
C SER A 36 4.63 -27.19 10.51
N THR A 37 4.19 -28.45 10.54
CA THR A 37 3.07 -28.95 9.73
C THR A 37 1.74 -28.90 10.48
N ASP A 38 1.75 -28.52 11.76
CA ASP A 38 0.55 -28.35 12.57
C ASP A 38 -0.09 -26.97 12.32
N SER A 39 -1.31 -27.00 11.78
CA SER A 39 -2.13 -25.80 11.52
C SER A 39 -2.47 -24.97 12.76
N SER A 40 -2.35 -25.54 13.96
CA SER A 40 -2.61 -24.83 15.22
C SER A 40 -1.42 -24.02 15.72
N GLU A 41 -0.23 -24.24 15.17
CA GLU A 41 1.01 -23.63 15.66
C GLU A 41 1.38 -22.31 14.97
N GLY A 42 0.72 -21.93 13.88
CA GLY A 42 1.12 -20.73 13.17
C GLY A 42 0.29 -20.32 11.95
N LEU A 43 0.83 -19.36 11.22
CA LEU A 43 0.25 -18.86 9.97
C LEU A 43 0.75 -19.71 8.80
N LEU A 44 -0.15 -20.00 7.86
CA LEU A 44 0.19 -20.76 6.67
C LEU A 44 1.27 -20.03 5.84
N ILE A 45 2.38 -20.71 5.58
CA ILE A 45 3.44 -20.20 4.71
C ILE A 45 2.93 -20.26 3.27
N ARG A 46 3.12 -19.15 2.56
CA ARG A 46 2.81 -19.02 1.14
C ARG A 46 4.04 -18.53 0.41
N ASP A 47 4.11 -18.85 -0.88
CA ASP A 47 5.11 -18.32 -1.81
C ASP A 47 5.09 -16.77 -1.87
N ILE A 48 3.91 -16.16 -1.71
CA ILE A 48 3.67 -14.72 -1.61
C ILE A 48 2.88 -14.43 -0.33
N PRO A 49 3.43 -13.62 0.59
CA PRO A 49 2.71 -13.23 1.79
C PRO A 49 1.52 -12.34 1.42
N LEU A 50 0.33 -12.72 1.87
CA LEU A 50 -0.89 -11.95 1.65
C LEU A 50 -1.15 -11.01 2.83
N GLN A 51 -1.46 -9.76 2.53
CA GLN A 51 -2.00 -8.84 3.53
C GLN A 51 -3.51 -9.05 3.66
N VAL A 52 -4.01 -9.03 4.89
CA VAL A 52 -5.44 -9.19 5.20
C VAL A 52 -5.97 -7.97 5.94
N SER A 53 -7.28 -7.74 5.84
CA SER A 53 -7.97 -6.68 6.58
C SER A 53 -7.39 -5.28 6.32
N TYR A 54 -7.30 -4.43 7.34
CA TYR A 54 -6.86 -3.03 7.23
C TYR A 54 -5.47 -2.85 6.61
N LEU A 55 -4.58 -3.85 6.72
CA LEU A 55 -3.26 -3.81 6.12
C LEU A 55 -3.36 -3.80 4.59
N SER A 56 -4.22 -4.65 4.03
CA SER A 56 -4.48 -4.67 2.58
C SER A 56 -5.01 -3.33 2.07
N GLU A 57 -5.90 -2.68 2.85
CA GLU A 57 -6.43 -1.36 2.50
C GLU A 57 -5.33 -0.29 2.50
N LYS A 58 -4.49 -0.25 3.56
CA LYS A 58 -3.31 0.62 3.63
C LYS A 58 -2.41 0.41 2.42
N GLN A 59 -2.15 -0.84 2.04
CA GLN A 59 -1.30 -1.17 0.90
C GLN A 59 -1.87 -0.65 -0.42
N VAL A 60 -3.17 -0.81 -0.66
CA VAL A 60 -3.82 -0.28 -1.87
C VAL A 60 -3.75 1.25 -1.91
N ILE A 61 -3.98 1.93 -0.79
CA ILE A 61 -3.83 3.39 -0.70
C ILE A 61 -2.40 3.79 -1.07
N LEU A 62 -1.39 3.21 -0.45
CA LEU A 62 0.00 3.54 -0.74
C LEU A 62 0.40 3.26 -2.20
N ASN A 63 -0.11 2.18 -2.79
CA ASN A 63 0.15 1.88 -4.20
C ASN A 63 -0.42 2.96 -5.12
N ARG A 64 -1.64 3.43 -4.85
CA ARG A 64 -2.27 4.54 -5.59
C ARG A 64 -1.47 5.84 -5.49
N LEU A 65 -1.03 6.18 -4.27
CA LEU A 65 -0.22 7.38 -4.03
C LEU A 65 1.14 7.36 -4.75
N ARG A 66 1.69 6.17 -5.03
CA ARG A 66 2.96 5.97 -5.75
C ARG A 66 2.80 5.88 -7.26
N THR A 67 1.56 5.89 -7.75
CA THR A 67 1.24 5.68 -9.15
C THR A 67 0.85 7.01 -9.78
N ASP A 68 1.36 7.27 -10.98
CA ASP A 68 0.91 8.40 -11.80
C ASP A 68 0.03 7.89 -12.95
N ASN A 69 -0.84 8.74 -13.46
CA ASN A 69 -1.63 8.46 -14.65
C ASN A 69 -0.82 8.89 -15.89
N PRO A 70 -0.77 8.06 -16.96
CA PRO A 70 -1.55 6.85 -17.18
C PRO A 70 -0.76 5.53 -16.98
N ASP A 71 -0.04 5.33 -15.87
CA ASP A 71 0.73 4.09 -15.62
C ASP A 71 -0.16 2.84 -15.78
N TRP A 72 -1.43 2.95 -15.39
CA TRP A 72 -2.45 1.94 -15.66
C TRP A 72 -3.32 2.34 -16.85
N PHE A 73 -2.91 1.89 -18.04
CA PHE A 73 -3.56 2.28 -19.31
C PHE A 73 -5.09 2.09 -19.33
N ILE A 74 -5.58 0.98 -18.76
CA ILE A 74 -7.00 0.61 -18.70
C ILE A 74 -7.71 1.32 -17.54
N HIS A 75 -7.00 1.63 -16.46
CA HIS A 75 -7.55 2.17 -15.21
C HIS A 75 -6.93 3.52 -14.88
N ARG A 76 -7.24 4.52 -15.71
CA ARG A 76 -6.67 5.89 -15.65
C ARG A 76 -7.12 6.73 -14.45
N GLU A 77 -7.86 6.16 -13.52
CA GLU A 77 -8.36 6.85 -12.32
C GLU A 77 -7.63 6.39 -11.04
N ILE A 78 -6.67 5.46 -11.16
CA ILE A 78 -5.98 4.86 -10.01
C ILE A 78 -4.79 5.72 -9.56
N GLY A 79 -4.09 6.38 -10.48
CA GLY A 79 -2.91 7.20 -10.16
C GLY A 79 -3.28 8.48 -9.40
N ALA A 80 -2.43 8.87 -8.44
CA ALA A 80 -2.56 10.09 -7.68
C ALA A 80 -1.88 11.29 -8.33
N ASP A 81 -0.99 11.09 -9.30
CA ASP A 81 -0.30 12.19 -10.00
C ASP A 81 0.49 13.09 -9.03
N LEU A 82 0.95 12.54 -7.89
CA LEU A 82 1.63 13.32 -6.86
C LEU A 82 2.98 13.86 -7.33
N SER A 83 3.57 13.28 -8.39
CA SER A 83 4.78 13.82 -9.01
C SER A 83 4.59 15.23 -9.57
N GLU A 84 3.35 15.69 -9.82
CA GLU A 84 3.05 17.08 -10.20
C GLU A 84 3.47 18.10 -9.13
N LEU A 85 3.64 17.67 -7.88
CA LEU A 85 4.09 18.53 -6.79
C LEU A 85 5.61 18.73 -6.81
N ILE A 86 6.37 17.92 -7.54
CA ILE A 86 7.83 18.00 -7.56
C ILE A 86 8.28 19.30 -8.23
N GLY A 87 9.16 20.03 -7.55
CA GLY A 87 9.66 21.35 -7.96
C GLY A 87 8.76 22.52 -7.55
N LEU A 88 7.58 22.26 -6.97
CA LEU A 88 6.73 23.33 -6.44
C LEU A 88 7.21 23.80 -5.06
N PRO A 89 7.05 25.09 -4.72
CA PRO A 89 7.35 25.57 -3.38
C PRO A 89 6.35 25.04 -2.36
N ASN A 90 6.78 24.84 -1.11
CA ASN A 90 5.86 24.46 -0.03
C ASN A 90 4.96 25.65 0.36
N THR A 91 3.81 25.71 -0.28
CA THR A 91 2.77 26.72 -0.05
C THR A 91 1.46 26.05 0.33
N ARG A 92 0.51 26.84 0.84
CA ARG A 92 -0.83 26.32 1.13
C ARG A 92 -1.49 25.78 -0.14
N GLU A 93 -1.32 26.48 -1.24
CA GLU A 93 -1.85 26.15 -2.55
C GLU A 93 -1.29 24.81 -3.05
N THR A 94 0.00 24.57 -2.88
CA THR A 94 0.65 23.27 -3.18
C THR A 94 0.09 22.15 -2.31
N GLY A 95 -0.11 22.42 -1.01
CA GLY A 95 -0.73 21.45 -0.10
C GLY A 95 -2.17 21.11 -0.48
N ASP A 96 -2.96 22.09 -0.88
CA ASP A 96 -4.35 21.92 -1.31
C ASP A 96 -4.44 21.20 -2.67
N LEU A 97 -3.47 21.43 -3.57
CA LEU A 97 -3.33 20.66 -4.81
C LEU A 97 -3.06 19.19 -4.51
N GLY A 98 -2.03 18.89 -3.69
CA GLY A 98 -1.72 17.52 -3.30
C GLY A 98 -2.87 16.82 -2.59
N LYS A 99 -3.60 17.55 -1.73
CA LYS A 99 -4.84 17.05 -1.12
C LYS A 99 -5.87 16.63 -2.17
N SER A 100 -6.13 17.51 -3.14
CA SER A 100 -7.14 17.27 -4.20
C SER A 100 -6.77 16.08 -5.08
N LEU A 101 -5.48 15.93 -5.39
CA LEU A 101 -4.93 14.80 -6.13
C LEU A 101 -5.14 13.46 -5.40
N ILE A 102 -4.83 13.42 -4.10
CA ILE A 102 -5.07 12.24 -3.25
C ILE A 102 -6.56 11.91 -3.19
N GLU A 103 -7.41 12.91 -2.92
CA GLU A 103 -8.86 12.71 -2.82
C GLU A 103 -9.44 12.16 -4.13
N LYS A 104 -8.99 12.68 -5.27
CA LYS A 104 -9.40 12.21 -6.60
C LYS A 104 -9.00 10.75 -6.83
N SER A 105 -7.73 10.38 -6.60
CA SER A 105 -7.24 9.01 -6.81
C SER A 105 -7.90 7.97 -5.91
N LEU A 106 -8.22 8.36 -4.67
CA LEU A 106 -8.81 7.44 -3.70
C LEU A 106 -10.33 7.32 -3.83
N THR A 107 -11.01 8.26 -4.50
CA THR A 107 -12.47 8.27 -4.60
C THR A 107 -13.02 8.15 -6.04
N GLY A 108 -12.22 8.41 -7.07
CA GLY A 108 -12.66 8.48 -8.47
C GLY A 108 -13.31 7.19 -8.98
N ASP A 109 -12.73 6.03 -8.65
CA ASP A 109 -13.25 4.71 -8.99
C ASP A 109 -14.13 4.09 -7.89
N LYS A 110 -14.57 4.89 -6.90
CA LYS A 110 -15.34 4.47 -5.73
C LYS A 110 -14.62 3.48 -4.82
N PHE A 111 -13.29 3.41 -4.87
CA PHE A 111 -12.49 2.66 -3.90
C PHE A 111 -12.79 3.11 -2.46
N LEU A 112 -12.81 4.42 -2.23
CA LEU A 112 -13.33 5.04 -1.01
C LEU A 112 -14.51 5.95 -1.32
N LEU A 113 -15.44 6.03 -0.37
CA LEU A 113 -16.50 7.02 -0.43
C LEU A 113 -15.93 8.38 0.00
N PRO A 114 -16.24 9.49 -0.71
CA PRO A 114 -15.77 10.82 -0.32
C PRO A 114 -16.16 11.21 1.12
N GLY A 115 -17.30 10.72 1.60
CA GLY A 115 -17.74 10.92 2.98
C GLY A 115 -16.86 10.22 4.02
N ASP A 116 -16.10 9.21 3.66
CA ASP A 116 -15.26 8.45 4.60
C ASP A 116 -13.80 8.90 4.57
N LEU A 117 -13.39 9.71 3.58
CA LEU A 117 -12.02 10.16 3.39
C LEU A 117 -11.82 11.59 3.94
N ASN A 118 -10.72 11.80 4.66
CA ASN A 118 -10.24 13.13 5.01
C ASN A 118 -8.73 13.19 4.80
N VAL A 119 -8.27 14.18 4.03
CA VAL A 119 -6.85 14.41 3.76
C VAL A 119 -6.45 15.78 4.28
N ARG A 120 -5.44 15.82 5.15
CA ARG A 120 -4.92 17.06 5.74
C ARG A 120 -3.44 17.25 5.39
N PRO A 121 -3.09 18.22 4.54
CA PRO A 121 -1.70 18.60 4.32
C PRO A 121 -1.16 19.38 5.52
N VAL A 122 0.07 19.08 5.94
CA VAL A 122 0.79 19.78 7.01
C VAL A 122 2.20 20.09 6.50
N PRO A 123 2.58 21.37 6.35
CA PRO A 123 3.95 21.72 5.97
C PRO A 123 4.91 21.34 7.11
N VAL A 124 5.96 20.58 6.79
CA VAL A 124 6.97 20.15 7.76
C VAL A 124 8.18 21.09 7.71
N ASN A 125 8.69 21.36 6.51
CA ASN A 125 9.77 22.32 6.24
C ASN A 125 9.62 22.89 4.82
N SER A 126 10.62 23.61 4.30
CA SER A 126 10.54 24.26 2.98
C SER A 126 10.35 23.30 1.80
N SER A 127 10.73 22.02 1.94
CA SER A 127 10.69 21.03 0.88
C SER A 127 9.78 19.83 1.21
N GLU A 128 9.12 19.78 2.36
CA GLU A 128 8.34 18.59 2.76
C GLU A 128 6.94 18.91 3.25
N ILE A 129 5.98 18.12 2.76
CA ILE A 129 4.57 18.15 3.16
C ILE A 129 4.19 16.78 3.71
N LEU A 130 3.65 16.76 4.92
CA LEU A 130 3.07 15.57 5.53
C LEU A 130 1.57 15.55 5.26
N PHE A 131 1.10 14.56 4.50
CA PHE A 131 -0.31 14.32 4.28
C PHE A 131 -0.84 13.33 5.32
N TYR A 132 -1.73 13.79 6.19
CA TYR A 132 -2.49 12.91 7.08
C TYR A 132 -3.74 12.44 6.36
N ILE A 133 -3.73 11.17 5.93
CA ILE A 133 -4.87 10.52 5.28
C ILE A 133 -5.63 9.74 6.35
N THR A 134 -6.88 10.11 6.59
CA THR A 134 -7.77 9.44 7.55
C THR A 134 -8.94 8.84 6.80
N VAL A 135 -9.15 7.54 6.99
CA VAL A 135 -10.28 6.81 6.42
C VAL A 135 -11.17 6.33 7.56
N ARG A 136 -12.40 6.84 7.60
CA ARG A 136 -13.38 6.54 8.64
C ARG A 136 -13.92 5.13 8.50
N ARG A 137 -13.97 4.40 9.62
CA ARG A 137 -14.51 3.03 9.68
C ARG A 137 -15.37 2.86 10.92
N LYS A 138 -16.21 1.82 10.92
CA LYS A 138 -17.12 1.55 12.05
C LYS A 138 -16.39 1.16 13.35
N ILE A 139 -15.25 0.48 13.23
CA ILE A 139 -14.51 -0.07 14.38
C ILE A 139 -13.40 0.89 14.81
N ALA A 140 -12.49 1.21 13.89
CA ALA A 140 -11.37 2.11 14.13
C ALA A 140 -10.96 2.78 12.83
N ASP A 141 -10.74 4.09 12.89
CA ASP A 141 -10.29 4.86 11.73
C ASP A 141 -8.87 4.42 11.31
N LEU A 142 -8.67 4.30 10.00
CA LEU A 142 -7.36 4.04 9.42
C LEU A 142 -6.65 5.36 9.18
N VAL A 143 -5.54 5.58 9.88
CA VAL A 143 -4.71 6.80 9.74
C VAL A 143 -3.39 6.44 9.09
N ILE A 144 -3.09 7.10 7.97
CA ILE A 144 -1.90 6.87 7.16
C ILE A 144 -1.18 8.21 6.99
N PRO A 145 -0.14 8.48 7.81
CA PRO A 145 0.74 9.60 7.58
C PRO A 145 1.66 9.30 6.40
N VAL A 146 1.74 10.22 5.44
CA VAL A 146 2.57 10.07 4.25
C VAL A 146 3.38 11.33 4.03
N LEU A 147 4.70 11.20 4.08
CA LEU A 147 5.63 12.31 3.88
C LEU A 147 5.98 12.42 2.39
N PHE A 148 5.76 13.60 1.82
CA PHE A 148 6.10 13.92 0.44
C PHE A 148 7.18 15.00 0.43
N ASN A 149 8.28 14.71 -0.24
CA ASN A 149 9.36 15.63 -0.48
C ASN A 149 9.17 16.28 -1.86
N LEU A 150 9.11 17.60 -1.91
CA LEU A 150 8.89 18.40 -3.12
C LEU A 150 10.09 18.36 -4.08
N GLU A 151 11.23 17.80 -3.69
CA GLU A 151 12.40 17.62 -4.55
C GLU A 151 12.52 16.17 -5.07
N HIS A 152 12.08 15.18 -4.29
CA HIS A 152 12.30 13.75 -4.56
C HIS A 152 11.04 12.92 -4.76
N GLY A 153 9.87 13.41 -4.32
CA GLY A 153 8.60 12.70 -4.37
C GLY A 153 8.21 12.03 -3.04
N LEU A 154 7.42 10.97 -3.13
CA LEU A 154 6.90 10.25 -1.98
C LEU A 154 8.01 9.48 -1.24
N LEU A 155 8.19 9.73 0.05
CA LEU A 155 9.19 9.01 0.84
C LEU A 155 8.64 7.67 1.34
N SER A 156 9.47 6.63 1.28
CA SER A 156 9.18 5.31 1.82
C SER A 156 9.43 5.24 3.33
N GLU A 157 8.82 4.27 4.02
CA GLU A 157 8.98 4.09 5.48
C GLU A 157 10.45 3.91 5.92
N TYR A 158 11.33 3.45 5.01
CA TYR A 158 12.77 3.32 5.27
C TYR A 158 13.52 4.66 5.22
N GLU A 159 13.09 5.58 4.35
CA GLU A 159 13.72 6.89 4.17
C GLU A 159 13.36 7.88 5.28
N VAL A 160 12.25 7.66 5.99
CA VAL A 160 11.79 8.51 7.10
C VAL A 160 12.50 8.19 8.43
N ASN A 161 13.02 6.96 8.58
CA ASN A 161 13.65 6.48 9.82
C ASN A 161 15.19 6.45 9.77
N SER A 162 15.78 6.97 8.70
CA SER A 162 17.23 7.09 8.49
C SER A 162 17.71 8.51 8.78
#